data_AF-A0AAU2CSE4-F1
#
_entry.id   AF-A0AAU2CSE4-F1
#
_cell.length_a   1.000
_cell.length_b   1.000
_cell.length_c   1.000
_cell.angle_alpha   90.00
_cell.angle_beta   90.00
_cell.angle_gamma   90.00
#
_symmetry.space_group_name_H-M   'P 1'
#
loop_
_entity.id
_entity.type
_entity.pdbx_description
1 polymer ?
#
loop_
_entity_poly.entity_id
_entity_poly.type
_entity_poly.pdbx_seq_one_letter_code
_entity_poly.pdbx_strand_id
1 'polypeptide(L)' 'MRWAVVEAIQSKTTVKIAEDRARIEARRGKDIAKIAAARKLLTLAYYGLRDGGIRALARAVA' A
#
# COMPACT_ATOMS: atom_id res chain seq x y z
N MET A 1 14.67 1.94 -3.43
CA MET A 1 13.20 2.12 -3.54
C MET A 1 12.40 1.41 -2.42
N ARG A 2 12.82 0.24 -1.92
CA ARG A 2 12.06 -0.51 -0.89
C ARG A 2 11.90 0.25 0.44
N TRP A 3 12.92 1.00 0.86
CA TRP A 3 12.87 1.86 2.05
C TRP A 3 11.89 3.02 1.90
N ALA A 4 11.95 3.76 0.79
CA ALA A 4 11.05 4.89 0.51
C ALA A 4 9.57 4.50 0.54
N VAL A 5 9.22 3.29 0.05
CA VAL A 5 7.84 2.79 0.11
C VAL A 5 7.43 2.50 1.56
N VAL A 6 8.31 1.90 2.36
CA VAL A 6 8.06 1.65 3.80
C VAL A 6 7.89 2.96 4.57
N GLU A 7 8.67 3.97 4.22
CA GLU A 7 8.62 5.31 4.81
C GLU A 7 7.33 6.04 4.43
N ALA A 8 6.91 5.95 3.17
CA ALA A 8 5.67 6.55 2.68
C ALA A 8 4.45 6.06 3.47
N ILE A 9 4.32 4.76 3.74
CA ILE A 9 3.16 4.21 4.46
C ILE A 9 3.14 4.60 5.94
N GLN A 10 4.31 4.89 6.50
CA GLN A 10 4.44 5.38 7.88
C GLN A 10 4.07 6.85 7.99
N SER A 11 4.46 7.67 7.01
CA SER A 11 4.25 9.12 7.02
C SER A 11 2.88 9.54 6.49
N LYS A 12 2.45 8.98 5.35
CA LYS A 12 1.18 9.29 4.67
C LYS A 12 0.48 8.00 4.26
N THR A 13 -0.68 7.75 4.85
CA THR A 13 -1.45 6.53 4.60
C THR A 13 -2.90 6.88 4.29
N THR A 14 -3.45 6.25 3.25
CA THR A 14 -4.87 6.35 2.91
C THR A 14 -5.69 5.44 3.83
N VAL A 15 -6.95 5.78 4.11
CA VAL A 15 -7.85 5.02 5.01
C VAL A 15 -7.85 3.52 4.72
N LYS A 16 -7.98 3.12 3.45
CA LYS A 16 -7.96 1.71 3.04
C LYS A 16 -6.66 0.97 3.38
N ILE A 17 -5.51 1.63 3.24
CA ILE A 17 -4.21 1.03 3.57
C ILE A 17 -4.05 0.94 5.10
N ALA A 18 -4.57 1.93 5.85
CA ALA A 18 -4.58 1.90 7.31
C ALA A 18 -5.38 0.70 7.86
N GLU A 19 -6.60 0.50 7.36
CA GLU A 19 -7.49 -0.59 7.77
C GLU A 19 -6.92 -1.96 7.44
N ASP A 20 -6.38 -2.14 6.23
CA ASP A 20 -5.71 -3.38 5.83
C ASP A 20 -4.48 -3.64 6.70
N ARG A 21 -3.71 -2.60 7.03
CA ARG A 21 -2.56 -2.73 7.93
C ARG A 21 -3.01 -3.15 9.33
N ALA A 22 -4.01 -2.48 9.92
CA ALA A 22 -4.53 -2.81 11.24
C ALA A 22 -5.07 -4.25 11.31
N ARG A 23 -5.77 -4.70 10.27
CA ARG A 23 -6.29 -6.07 10.17
C ARG A 23 -5.18 -7.11 10.12
N ILE A 24 -4.10 -6.83 9.40
CA ILE A 24 -2.93 -7.73 9.31
C ILE A 24 -2.14 -7.70 10.61
N GLU A 25 -1.99 -6.52 11.22
CA GLU A 25 -1.30 -6.33 12.50
C GLU A 25 -1.96 -7.15 13.60
N ALA A 26 -3.29 -7.12 13.70
CA ALA A 26 -4.06 -7.92 14.64
C ALA A 26 -3.89 -9.44 14.47
N ARG A 27 -3.48 -9.91 13.28
CA ARG A 27 -3.34 -11.35 12.96
C ARG A 27 -1.90 -11.86 12.94
N ARG A 28 -0.93 -11.00 12.59
CA ARG A 28 0.44 -11.38 12.22
C ARG A 28 1.51 -10.51 12.89
N GLY A 29 1.13 -9.44 13.57
CA GLY A 29 2.06 -8.49 14.18
C GLY A 29 2.45 -7.32 13.28
N LYS A 30 3.00 -6.28 13.92
CA LYS A 30 3.22 -4.94 13.35
C LYS A 30 4.21 -4.93 12.19
N ASP A 31 5.32 -5.65 12.30
CA ASP A 31 6.37 -5.64 11.26
C ASP A 31 5.91 -6.31 9.97
N ILE A 32 5.14 -7.41 10.10
CA ILE A 32 4.54 -8.09 8.94
C ILE A 32 3.50 -7.19 8.28
N ALA A 33 2.66 -6.51 9.07
CA ALA A 33 1.66 -5.59 8.55
C ALA A 33 2.28 -4.42 7.77
N LYS A 34 3.38 -3.88 8.27
CA LYS A 34 4.15 -2.80 7.63
C LYS A 34 4.67 -3.21 6.26
N ILE A 35 5.32 -4.38 6.18
CA ILE A 35 5.84 -4.89 4.91
C ILE A 35 4.72 -5.29 3.94
N ALA A 36 3.61 -5.82 4.44
CA ALA A 36 2.45 -6.18 3.62
C ALA A 36 1.81 -4.95 2.98
N ALA A 37 1.62 -3.87 3.76
CA ALA A 37 1.15 -2.59 3.23
C ALA A 37 2.15 -2.01 2.20
N ALA A 38 3.46 -2.18 2.41
CA ALA A 38 4.48 -1.69 1.50
C ALA A 38 4.50 -2.40 0.15
N ARG A 39 4.30 -3.71 0.16
CA ARG A 39 4.15 -4.46 -1.10
C ARG A 39 2.96 -3.97 -1.91
N LYS A 40 1.82 -3.71 -1.28
CA LYS A 40 0.63 -3.17 -1.98
C LYS A 40 0.91 -1.79 -2.59
N LEU A 41 1.53 -0.88 -1.83
CA LEU A 41 1.86 0.45 -2.34
C LEU A 41 2.85 0.39 -3.52
N LEU A 42 3.88 -0.47 -3.42
CA LEU A 42 4.85 -0.66 -4.51
C LEU A 42 4.17 -1.17 -5.79
N THR A 43 3.24 -2.13 -5.67
CA THR A 43 2.47 -2.63 -6.83
C THR A 43 1.65 -1.51 -7.49
N LEU A 44 0.98 -0.68 -6.69
CA LEU A 44 0.22 0.46 -7.22
C LEU A 44 1.12 1.50 -7.90
N ALA A 45 2.27 1.82 -7.29
CA ALA A 45 3.26 2.73 -7.86
C ALA A 45 3.82 2.19 -9.18
N TYR A 46 4.12 0.90 -9.24
CA TYR A 46 4.58 0.23 -10.45
C TYR A 46 3.55 0.37 -11.58
N TYR A 47 2.28 0.06 -11.33
CA TYR A 47 1.24 0.22 -12.36
C TYR A 47 0.98 1.68 -12.74
N GLY A 48 1.05 2.61 -11.79
CA GLY A 48 0.91 4.04 -12.09
C GLY A 48 2.03 4.57 -12.98
N LEU A 49 3.28 4.16 -12.72
CA LEU A 49 4.44 4.56 -13.51
C LEU A 49 4.52 3.83 -14.86
N ARG A 50 4.16 2.54 -14.89
CA ARG A 50 4.24 1.70 -16.09
C ARG A 50 3.15 2.02 -17.11
N ASP A 51 1.91 2.20 -16.65
CA ASP A 51 0.76 2.31 -17.55
C ASP A 51 0.24 3.76 -17.71
N GLY A 52 0.93 4.74 -17.11
CA GLY A 52 0.51 6.15 -17.11
C GLY A 52 -0.75 6.43 -16.27
N GLY A 53 -1.29 5.41 -15.60
CA GLY A 53 -2.49 5.49 -14.78
C GLY A 53 -2.71 4.21 -13.98
N ILE A 54 -3.19 4.35 -12.74
CA ILE A 54 -3.47 3.20 -11.87
C ILE A 54 -4.83 2.61 -12.29
N ARG A 55 -4.83 1.59 -13.17
CA ARG A 55 -6.06 0.89 -13.61
C ARG A 55 -6.87 0.29 -12.45
N ALA A 56 -6.19 -0.07 -11.36
CA ALA A 56 -6.82 -0.55 -10.13
C ALA A 56 -7.62 0.56 -9.39
N LEU A 57 -7.28 1.83 -9.59
CA LEU A 57 -8.02 2.97 -9.05
C LEU A 57 -9.25 3.26 -9.91
N ALA A 58 -9.14 3.12 -11.23
CA ALA A 58 -10.26 3.29 -12.16
C ALA A 58 -11.39 2.29 -11.91
N ARG A 59 -11.06 1.05 -11.52
CA ARG A 59 -12.05 0.02 -11.16
C ARG A 59 -12.75 0.26 -9.82
N ALA A 60 -12.23 1.14 -8.97
CA ALA A 60 -12.82 1.47 -7.67
C ALA A 60 -13.78 2.67 -7.73
N VAL A 61 -13.80 3.40 -8.85
CA VAL A 61 -14.61 4.61 -9.08
C VAL A 61 -15.83 4.34 -9.99
N ALA A 62 -15.95 3.13 -10.54
CA ALA A 62 -17.13 2.67 -11.27
C ALA A 62 -18.06 1.87 -10.34
#